data_AF-A0A537LII3-F1
#
_entry.id   AF-A0A537LII3-F1
#
_cell.length_a   1.000
_cell.length_b   1.000
_cell.length_c   1.000
_cell.angle_alpha   90.00
_cell.angle_beta   90.00
_cell.angle_gamma   90.00
#
_symmetry.space_group_name_H-M   'P 1'
#
loop_
_entity.id
_entity.type
_entity.pdbx_description
1 polymer ?
#
loop_
_entity_poly.entity_id
_entity_poly.type
_entity_poly.pdbx_seq_one_letter_code
_entity_poly.pdbx_strand_id
1 'polypeptide(L)' 'MRARAAGPDDAPAIARIYNQGIDDRVATFETRLRSADDVRAWFDGRHPIVVVVDGGAVLAFAATSSYRLRECYA' A
#
# COMPACT_ATOMS: atom_id res chain seq x y z
N MET A 1 16.54 8.75 -4.91
CA MET A 1 15.09 8.42 -4.87
C MET A 1 14.58 8.06 -6.26
N ARG A 2 13.89 6.91 -6.39
CA ARG A 2 13.28 6.41 -7.64
C ARG A 2 11.92 5.78 -7.36
N ALA A 3 10.92 6.08 -8.19
CA ALA A 3 9.64 5.38 -8.19
C ALA A 3 9.71 4.10 -9.05
N ARG A 4 9.08 3.01 -8.58
CA ARG A 4 8.91 1.76 -9.33
C ARG A 4 7.60 1.06 -8.96
N ALA A 5 7.18 0.12 -9.79
CA ALA A 5 6.15 -0.84 -9.39
C ALA A 5 6.59 -1.59 -8.13
N ALA A 6 5.65 -1.75 -7.20
CA ALA A 6 5.85 -2.55 -5.99
C ALA A 6 5.73 -4.04 -6.33
N GLY A 7 6.46 -4.89 -5.61
CA GLY A 7 6.26 -6.33 -5.59
C GLY A 7 5.77 -6.80 -4.22
N PRO A 8 5.27 -8.06 -4.09
CA PRO A 8 4.82 -8.61 -2.81
C PRO A 8 5.86 -8.56 -1.69
N ASP A 9 7.15 -8.55 -2.03
CA ASP A 9 8.25 -8.42 -1.07
C ASP A 9 8.36 -7.03 -0.44
N ASP A 10 7.75 -6.01 -1.05
CA ASP A 10 7.66 -4.65 -0.47
C ASP A 10 6.58 -4.55 0.62
N ALA A 11 5.72 -5.57 0.77
CA ALA A 11 4.57 -5.54 1.68
C ALA A 11 4.93 -5.23 3.15
N PRO A 12 6.02 -5.77 3.75
CA PRO A 12 6.41 -5.40 5.10
C PRO A 12 6.74 -3.90 5.23
N ALA A 13 7.39 -3.31 4.22
CA ALA A 13 7.75 -1.90 4.26
C ALA A 13 6.54 -0.98 4.06
N ILE A 14 5.62 -1.36 3.15
CA ILE A 14 4.34 -0.67 2.94
C ILE A 14 3.49 -0.72 4.22
N ALA A 15 3.37 -1.90 4.85
CA ALA A 15 2.62 -2.06 6.09
C ALA A 15 3.18 -1.16 7.20
N ARG A 16 4.51 -1.09 7.35
CA ARG A 16 5.18 -0.19 8.31
C ARG A 16 4.81 1.28 8.07
N ILE A 17 4.91 1.75 6.82
CA ILE A 17 4.59 3.15 6.46
C ILE A 17 3.10 3.45 6.69
N TYR A 18 2.22 2.53 6.32
CA TYR A 18 0.78 2.73 6.48
C TYR A 18 0.36 2.74 7.95
N ASN A 19 0.93 1.85 8.76
CA ASN A 19 0.69 1.78 10.19
C ASN A 19 1.16 3.06 10.91
N GLN A 20 2.28 3.65 10.51
CA GLN A 20 2.67 4.96 11.02
C GLN A 20 1.57 6.00 10.74
N GLY A 21 1.02 6.03 9.52
CA GLY A 21 -0.09 6.93 9.18
C GLY A 21 -1.39 6.67 9.96
N ILE A 22 -1.66 5.41 10.32
CA ILE A 22 -2.79 5.02 11.19
C ILE A 22 -2.56 5.50 12.63
N ASP A 23 -1.36 5.28 13.18
CA ASP A 23 -1.01 5.71 14.53
C ASP A 23 -1.03 7.23 14.67
N ASP A 24 -0.56 7.96 13.65
CA ASP A 24 -0.57 9.42 13.61
C ASP A 24 -2.00 10.00 13.46
N ARG A 25 -2.96 9.24 12.91
CA ARG A 25 -4.39 9.60 12.75
C ARG A 25 -4.70 10.87 11.94
N VAL A 26 -3.75 11.35 11.14
CA VAL A 26 -3.94 12.54 10.29
C VAL A 26 -4.34 12.18 8.87
N ALA A 27 -3.82 11.07 8.34
CA ALA A 27 -3.86 10.76 6.91
C ALA A 27 -4.92 9.71 6.51
N THR A 28 -5.49 8.98 7.47
CA THR A 28 -6.46 7.90 7.21
C THR A 28 -7.46 7.78 8.36
N PHE A 29 -8.66 7.29 8.05
CA PHE A 29 -9.68 6.91 9.04
C PHE A 29 -9.54 5.46 9.50
N GLU A 30 -8.62 4.70 8.92
CA GLU A 30 -8.32 3.34 9.37
C GLU A 30 -7.82 3.36 10.82
N THR A 31 -8.28 2.39 11.61
CA THR A 31 -7.86 2.22 13.03
C THR A 31 -7.19 0.88 13.27
N ARG A 32 -7.37 -0.08 12.37
CA ARG A 32 -6.75 -1.40 12.44
C ARG A 32 -5.39 -1.37 11.74
N LEU A 33 -4.34 -1.62 12.52
CA LEU A 33 -3.01 -1.86 11.98
C LEU A 33 -3.02 -3.03 10.97
N ARG A 34 -2.20 -2.91 9.94
CA ARG A 34 -2.03 -3.89 8.88
C ARG A 34 -0.79 -4.74 9.11
N SER A 35 -0.94 -6.05 8.95
CA SER A 35 0.17 -6.98 8.83
C SER A 35 0.77 -6.95 7.42
N ALA A 36 1.95 -7.54 7.23
CA ALA A 36 2.49 -7.74 5.90
C ALA A 36 1.57 -8.61 5.03
N ASP A 37 0.89 -9.60 5.62
CA ASP A 37 -0.07 -10.46 4.90
C ASP A 37 -1.32 -9.70 4.46
N ASP A 38 -1.83 -8.78 5.28
CA ASP A 38 -2.93 -7.88 4.88
C ASP A 38 -2.56 -7.08 3.62
N VAL A 39 -1.31 -6.59 3.54
CA VAL A 39 -0.83 -5.81 2.40
C VAL A 39 -0.50 -6.69 1.20
N ARG A 40 0.01 -7.92 1.39
CA ARG A 40 0.21 -8.89 0.30
C ARG A 40 -1.08 -9.17 -0.45
N ALA A 41 -2.21 -9.21 0.25
CA ALA A 41 -3.52 -9.39 -0.37
C ALA A 41 -3.93 -8.24 -1.31
N TRP A 42 -3.26 -7.08 -1.27
CA TRP A 42 -3.52 -5.98 -2.22
C TRP A 42 -2.95 -6.24 -3.62
N PHE A 43 -1.98 -7.16 -3.74
CA PHE A 43 -1.37 -7.52 -5.02
C PHE A 43 -2.25 -8.51 -5.79
N ASP A 44 -3.42 -8.05 -6.21
CA ASP A 44 -4.44 -8.85 -6.91
C ASP A 44 -4.22 -8.95 -8.44
N GLY A 45 -3.14 -8.35 -8.95
CA GLY A 45 -2.81 -8.32 -10.38
C GLY A 45 -3.63 -7.33 -11.20
N ARG A 46 -4.59 -6.62 -10.59
CA ARG A 46 -5.46 -5.64 -11.26
C ARG A 46 -5.15 -4.21 -10.82
N HIS A 47 -4.92 -3.99 -9.54
CA HIS A 47 -4.74 -2.65 -8.99
C HIS A 47 -3.25 -2.31 -8.84
N PRO A 48 -2.73 -1.31 -9.56
CA PRO A 48 -1.32 -0.94 -9.45
C PRO A 48 -0.97 -0.40 -8.06
N ILE A 49 0.22 -0.79 -7.61
CA ILE A 49 0.88 -0.31 -6.41
C ILE A 49 2.28 0.15 -6.81
N VAL A 50 2.66 1.35 -6.35
CA VAL A 50 3.99 1.94 -6.60
C VAL A 50 4.68 2.25 -5.28
N VAL A 51 6.00 2.13 -5.28
CA VAL A 51 6.86 2.52 -4.17
C VAL A 51 7.93 3.51 -4.62
N VAL A 52 8.32 4.39 -3.71
CA VAL A 52 9.51 5.25 -3.86
C VAL A 52 10.63 4.65 -3.01
N VAL A 53 11.77 4.39 -3.64
CA VAL A 53 12.94 3.76 -3.01
C VAL A 53 14.13 4.72 -3.02
N ASP A 54 14.88 4.71 -1.91
CA ASP A 54 16.18 5.37 -1.79
C ASP A 54 17.12 4.52 -0.94
N GLY A 55 18.37 4.33 -1.38
CA GLY A 55 19.33 3.50 -0.63
C GLY A 55 18.88 2.05 -0.36
N GLY A 56 17.99 1.49 -1.19
CA GLY A 56 17.41 0.16 -1.00
C GLY A 56 16.21 0.10 -0.04
N ALA A 57 15.86 1.20 0.62
CA ALA A 57 14.70 1.28 1.51
C ALA A 57 13.48 1.89 0.79
N VAL A 58 12.31 1.32 1.02
CA VAL A 58 11.03 1.92 0.62
C VAL A 58 10.69 3.06 1.58
N LEU A 59 10.50 4.26 1.03
CA LEU A 59 10.22 5.48 1.77
C LEU A 59 8.76 5.93 1.68
N ALA A 60 8.09 5.61 0.58
CA ALA A 60 6.68 5.95 0.36
C ALA A 60 6.03 4.92 -0.57
N PHE A 61 4.70 4.89 -0.56
CA PHE A 61 3.91 4.07 -1.47
C PHE A 61 2.66 4.82 -1.93
N ALA A 62 2.09 4.36 -3.05
CA ALA A 62 0.72 4.66 -3.43
C ALA A 62 0.07 3.38 -3.95
N ALA A 63 -1.17 3.14 -3.57
CA ALA A 63 -1.95 1.98 -3.97
C ALA A 63 -3.31 2.44 -4.50
N THR A 64 -3.83 1.67 -5.46
CA THR A 64 -5.20 1.82 -5.95
C THR A 64 -6.06 0.67 -5.44
N SER A 65 -7.37 0.86 -5.40
CA SER A 65 -8.33 -0.18 -5.02
C SER A 65 -9.65 0.08 -5.73
N SER A 66 -10.55 -0.90 -5.69
CA SER A 66 -11.91 -0.70 -6.17
C SER A 66 -12.60 0.42 -5.38
N TYR A 67 -13.29 1.32 -6.07
CA TYR A 67 -14.06 2.39 -5.44
C TYR A 67 -15.41 1.87 -4.92
N ARG A 68 -16.12 1.11 -5.75
CA ARG A 68 -17.43 0.50 -5.49
C ARG A 68 -17.55 -0.80 -6.26
N LEU A 69 -18.16 -1.82 -5.67
CA LEU A 69 -18.46 -3.07 -6.35
C LEU A 69 -19.76 -2.92 -7.19
N ARG A 70 -19.62 -2.52 -8.45
CA ARG A 70 -20.70 -2.47 -9.45
C ARG A 70 -20.15 -2.99 -10.78
N GLU A 71 -20.95 -3.76 -11.51
CA GLU A 71 -20.53 -4.32 -12.80
C GLU A 71 -20.06 -3.26 -13.80
N CYS A 72 -20.64 -2.06 -13.78
CA CYS A 72 -20.25 -0.97 -14.68
C CYS A 72 -18.87 -0.33 -14.40
N TYR A 73 -18.17 -0.75 -13.34
CA TYR A 73 -16.79 -0.32 -13.02
C TYR A 73 -15.76 -1.45 -13.19
N ALA A 74 -16.20 -2.63 -13.64
CA ALA A 74 -15.38 -3.83 -13.74
C ALA A 74 -14.46 -3.84 -14.96
#